data_AF-A0A963EXI2-F1
#
_entry.id   AF-A0A963EXI2-F1
#
_cell.length_a   1.000
_cell.length_b   1.000
_cell.length_c   1.000
_cell.angle_alpha   90.00
_cell.angle_beta   90.00
_cell.angle_gamma   90.00
#
_symmetry.space_group_name_H-M   'P 1'
#
loop_
_entity.id
_entity.type
_entity.pdbx_description
1 polymer ?
#
loop_
_entity_poly.entity_id
_entity_poly.type
_entity_poly.pdbx_seq_one_letter_code
_entity_poly.pdbx_strand_id
1 'polypeptide(L)' 'MSKRIFVAGHNGLVGSALVRQLSQDPANEIVTRTRAELDLTDQQGVAELFAGERIDEVYLGAAKVGGIHANDT' A
#
# COMPACT_ATOMS: atom_id res chain seq x y z
N MET A 1 0.69 12.11 -17.13
CA MET A 1 0.05 10.78 -17.25
C MET A 1 -0.50 10.44 -15.88
N SER A 2 -1.72 9.90 -15.81
CA SER A 2 -2.24 9.34 -14.56
C SER A 2 -1.37 8.15 -14.15
N LYS A 3 -1.11 8.00 -12.85
CA LYS A 3 -0.38 6.84 -12.30
C LYS A 3 -1.30 6.09 -11.35
N ARG A 4 -1.46 4.78 -11.55
CA ARG A 4 -2.20 3.92 -10.64
C ARG A 4 -1.25 3.32 -9.62
N ILE A 5 -1.37 3.76 -8.37
CA ILE A 5 -0.39 3.52 -7.32
C ILE A 5 -1.00 2.61 -6.25
N PHE A 6 -0.42 1.44 -6.03
CA PHE A 6 -0.81 0.57 -4.93
C PHE A 6 0.02 0.88 -3.68
N VAL A 7 -0.65 1.27 -2.59
CA VAL A 7 -0.01 1.47 -1.27
C VAL A 7 -0.40 0.32 -0.33
N ALA A 8 0.51 -0.64 -0.19
CA ALA A 8 0.36 -1.73 0.75
C ALA A 8 0.64 -1.22 2.19
N GLY A 9 -0.21 -1.60 3.14
CA GLY A 9 -0.06 -1.16 4.53
C GLY A 9 -0.50 0.29 4.77
N HIS A 10 -1.42 0.81 3.95
CA HIS A 10 -1.92 2.19 3.99
C HIS A 10 -2.48 2.66 5.35
N ASN A 11 -2.89 1.76 6.25
CA ASN A 11 -3.34 2.10 7.60
C ASN A 11 -2.20 2.19 8.63
N GLY A 12 -0.97 1.84 8.27
CA GLY A 12 0.21 1.98 9.12
C GLY A 12 0.75 3.41 9.14
N LEU A 13 1.72 3.68 10.02
CA LEU A 13 2.33 5.01 10.18
C LEU A 13 2.89 5.55 8.85
N VAL A 14 3.72 4.75 8.16
CA VAL A 14 4.32 5.15 6.89
C VAL A 14 3.28 5.14 5.76
N GLY A 15 2.46 4.08 5.68
CA GLY A 15 1.47 3.94 4.61
C GLY A 15 0.43 5.08 4.59
N SER A 16 -0.04 5.51 5.76
CA SER A 16 -1.01 6.60 5.85
C SER A 16 -0.41 7.96 5.47
N ALA A 17 0.86 8.20 5.82
CA ALA A 17 1.60 9.39 5.39
C ALA A 17 1.81 9.41 3.87
N LEU A 18 2.14 8.26 3.27
CA LEU A 18 2.26 8.12 1.82
C LEU A 18 0.94 8.41 1.11
N VAL A 19 -0.18 7.83 1.56
CA VAL A 19 -1.50 8.14 0.99
C VAL A 19 -1.79 9.64 1.09
N ARG A 20 -1.60 10.25 2.27
CA ARG A 20 -1.85 11.69 2.45
C ARG A 20 -1.04 12.55 1.49
N GLN A 21 0.22 12.19 1.25
CA GLN A 21 1.13 12.92 0.36
C GLN A 21 0.78 12.69 -1.11
N LEU A 22 0.55 11.44 -1.53
CA LEU A 22 0.24 11.08 -2.91
C LEU A 22 -1.12 11.65 -3.35
N SER A 23 -2.09 11.72 -2.44
CA SER A 23 -3.41 12.33 -2.70
C SER A 23 -3.37 13.83 -2.97
N GLN A 24 -2.24 14.51 -2.73
CA GLN A 24 -2.09 15.93 -3.07
C GLN A 24 -1.99 16.15 -4.59
N ASP A 25 -1.58 15.13 -5.34
CA ASP A 25 -1.58 15.17 -6.80
C ASP A 25 -2.83 14.44 -7.32
N PRO A 26 -3.81 15.15 -7.90
CA PRO A 26 -5.06 14.58 -8.40
C PRO A 26 -4.86 13.68 -9.63
N ALA A 27 -3.67 13.66 -10.24
CA ALA A 27 -3.35 12.71 -11.30
C ALA A 27 -3.03 11.30 -10.76
N ASN A 28 -2.88 11.13 -9.44
CA ASN A 28 -2.64 9.82 -8.84
C ASN A 28 -3.96 9.09 -8.56
N GLU A 29 -4.07 7.87 -9.08
CA GLU A 29 -5.12 6.92 -8.74
C GLU A 29 -4.61 5.98 -7.67
N ILE A 30 -4.95 6.25 -6.40
CA ILE A 30 -4.47 5.46 -5.27
C ILE A 30 -5.35 4.22 -5.09
N VAL A 31 -4.71 3.06 -5.13
CA VAL A 31 -5.31 1.76 -4.81
C VAL A 31 -4.81 1.33 -3.44
N THR A 32 -5.74 0.97 -2.56
CA THR A 32 -5.43 0.42 -1.24
C THR A 32 -6.26 -0.84 -0.99
N ARG A 33 -5.75 -1.72 -0.14
CA ARG A 33 -6.47 -2.87 0.41
C ARG A 33 -6.14 -3.01 1.90
N THR A 34 -7.17 -3.25 2.70
CA THR A 34 -7.01 -3.65 4.10
C THR A 34 -6.50 -5.08 4.17
N ARG A 35 -5.99 -5.51 5.33
CA ARG A 35 -5.54 -6.90 5.54
C ARG A 35 -6.67 -7.92 5.32
N ALA A 36 -7.92 -7.53 5.56
CA ALA A 36 -9.08 -8.40 5.35
C ALA A 36 -9.47 -8.53 3.87
N GLU A 37 -9.22 -7.50 3.07
CA GLU A 37 -9.46 -7.52 1.63
C GLU A 37 -8.31 -8.18 0.86
N LEU A 38 -7.09 -8.11 1.38
CA LEU A 38 -5.91 -8.75 0.80
C LEU A 38 -4.88 -9.09 1.88
N ASP A 39 -4.66 -10.40 2.12
CA ASP A 39 -3.48 -10.85 2.86
C ASP A 39 -2.29 -10.96 1.90
N LEU A 40 -1.28 -10.11 2.10
CA LEU A 40 -0.08 -10.09 1.25
C LEU A 40 0.77 -11.37 1.33
N THR A 41 0.47 -12.26 2.27
CA THR A 41 1.09 -13.59 2.35
C THR A 41 0.41 -14.62 1.44
N ASP A 42 -0.79 -14.32 0.95
CA ASP A 42 -1.47 -15.14 -0.06
C ASP A 42 -1.03 -14.73 -1.47
N GLN A 43 -0.24 -15.59 -2.10
CA GLN A 43 0.30 -15.34 -3.43
C GLN A 43 -0.80 -15.27 -4.51
N GLN A 44 -1.89 -16.03 -4.35
CA GLN A 44 -2.96 -16.05 -5.33
C GLN A 44 -3.74 -14.74 -5.30
N GLY A 45 -4.18 -14.28 -4.12
CA GLY A 45 -4.86 -12.99 -3.98
C GLY A 45 -4.01 -11.81 -4.46
N VAL A 46 -2.69 -11.85 -4.23
CA VAL A 46 -1.77 -10.82 -4.75
C VAL A 46 -1.71 -10.87 -6.28
N ALA A 47 -1.59 -12.05 -6.88
CA ALA A 47 -1.57 -12.20 -8.34
C ALA A 47 -2.88 -11.71 -8.97
N GLU A 48 -4.03 -12.01 -8.35
CA GLU A 48 -5.35 -11.54 -8.79
C GLU A 48 -5.48 -10.02 -8.71
N LEU A 49 -4.95 -9.38 -7.66
CA LEU A 49 -4.88 -7.92 -7.57
C LEU A 49 -4.12 -7.34 -8.76
N PHE A 50 -2.90 -7.79 -9.03
CA PHE A 50 -2.08 -7.24 -10.12
C PHE A 50 -2.61 -7.58 -11.51
N ALA A 51 -3.36 -8.67 -11.66
CA ALA A 51 -4.03 -9.01 -12.92
C ALA A 51 -5.27 -8.13 -13.16
N GLY A 52 -6.02 -7.77 -12.10
CA GLY A 52 -7.23 -6.96 -12.18
C GLY A 52 -7.01 -5.45 -12.11
N GLU A 53 -5.97 -5.01 -11.41
CA GLU A 53 -5.57 -3.61 -11.25
C GLU A 53 -4.32 -3.35 -12.09
N ARG A 54 -4.39 -2.43 -13.05
CA ARG A 54 -3.24 -2.02 -13.86
C ARG A 54 -2.32 -1.10 -13.05
N ILE A 55 -1.61 -1.67 -12.07
CA ILE A 55 -0.73 -0.93 -11.17
C ILE A 55 0.56 -0.52 -11.88
N ASP A 56 0.90 0.77 -11.83
CA ASP A 56 2.14 1.33 -12.38
C ASP A 56 3.25 1.41 -11.33
N GLU A 57 2.89 1.73 -10.09
CA GLU A 57 3.82 1.89 -8.96
C GLU A 57 3.31 1.17 -7.71
N VAL A 58 4.22 0.61 -6.94
CA VAL A 58 3.93 -0.04 -5.65
C VAL A 58 4.77 0.60 -4.56
N TYR A 59 4.11 1.10 -3.52
CA TYR A 59 4.76 1.50 -2.28
C TYR A 59 4.46 0.45 -1.22
N LEU A 60 5.47 -0.36 -0.89
CA LEU A 60 5.35 -1.48 0.05
C LEU A 60 5.63 -1.02 1.49
N GLY A 61 4.60 -0.43 2.14
CA GLY A 61 4.65 -0.02 3.55
C GLY A 61 4.14 -1.07 4.54
N ALA A 62 3.64 -2.21 4.05
CA ALA A 62 3.18 -3.31 4.88
C ALA A 62 4.35 -4.13 5.41
N ALA A 63 4.45 -4.22 6.74
CA ALA A 63 5.41 -5.08 7.40
C ALA A 63 4.84 -5.54 8.76
N LYS A 64 5.29 -6.69 9.23
CA LYS A 64 5.16 -7.05 10.65
C LYS A 64 6.32 -6.38 11.39
N VAL A 65 6.02 -5.34 12.15
CA VAL A 65 7.02 -4.57 12.90
C VAL A 65 7.01 -4.93 14.39
N GLY A 66 8.14 -4.72 15.07
CA GLY A 66 8.26 -4.86 16.52
C GLY A 66 7.50 -3.75 17.27
N GLY A 67 7.54 -3.79 18.60
CA GLY A 67 6.92 -2.73 19.44
C GLY A 67 7.54 -1.36 19.17
N ILE A 68 6.85 -0.29 19.59
CA ILE A 68 7.28 1.11 19.36
C ILE A 68 8.71 1.38 19.87
N HIS A 69 9.15 0.68 20.93
CA HIS A 69 10.52 0.75 21.44
C HIS A 69 11.60 0.31 20.43
N ALA A 70 11.24 -0.54 19.46
CA ALA A 70 12.12 -0.97 18.36
C ALA A 70 12.15 0.03 17.19
N ASN A 71 11.33 1.09 17.24
CA ASN A 71 11.23 2.12 16.20
C ASN A 71 11.84 3.47 16.64
N ASP A 72 12.50 3.49 17.81
CA ASP A 72 13.10 4.67 18.46
C ASP A 72 14.63 4.48 18.58
N THR A 73 15.29 4.19 17.47
CA THR A 73 16.76 4.17 17.34
C THR A 73 17.18 4.88 16.07
#